data_AF-A0A0F8XA31-F1
#
_entry.id   AF-A0A0F8XA31-F1
#
_cell.length_a   1.000
_cell.length_b   1.000
_cell.length_c   1.000
_cell.angle_alpha   90.00
_cell.angle_beta   90.00
_cell.angle_gamma   90.00
#
_symmetry.space_group_name_H-M   'P 1'
#
loop_
_entity.id
_entity.type
_entity.pdbx_description
1 polymer ?
#
loop_
_entity_poly.entity_id
_entity_poly.type
_entity_poly.pdbx_seq_one_letter_code
_entity_poly.pdbx_strand_id
1 'polypeptide(L)'
;MSYISEHKPILETEHTKIWQVDSKGHEFTVGYWLVFAPWAHLAWQYHAISLTHLRGLANGKPPNIVLPGATHELLIFALDPKHDIDPYNLRTLEPISIAQQFISENDAKALSILEKCIQRIADGELSPDSDFRKVWHHILVDGCPAL
;
A
#
# COMPACT_ATOMS: atom_id res chain seq x y z
N MET A 1 -11.51 10.74 18.04
CA MET A 1 -11.58 11.48 16.76
C MET A 1 -10.67 10.75 15.80
N SER A 2 -11.17 10.37 14.63
CA SER A 2 -10.42 9.54 13.67
C SER A 2 -9.54 10.42 12.79
N TYR A 3 -8.35 9.93 12.42
CA TYR A 3 -7.37 10.68 11.62
C TYR A 3 -7.97 11.25 10.32
N ILE A 4 -8.86 10.48 9.69
CA ILE A 4 -9.58 10.83 8.47
C ILE A 4 -10.51 12.06 8.61
N SER A 5 -10.93 12.40 9.82
CA SER A 5 -11.78 13.57 10.08
C SER A 5 -10.99 14.88 10.14
N GLU A 6 -9.68 14.79 10.40
CA GLU A 6 -8.79 15.94 10.60
C GLU A 6 -7.93 16.23 9.35
N HIS A 7 -7.81 15.27 8.45
CA HIS A 7 -6.94 15.35 7.26
C HIS A 7 -7.74 15.21 5.96
N LYS A 8 -7.46 16.09 5.00
CA LYS A 8 -8.06 16.00 3.66
C LYS A 8 -7.36 14.92 2.83
N PRO A 9 -8.11 14.14 2.05
CA PRO A 9 -7.50 13.20 1.11
C PRO A 9 -6.69 13.95 0.03
N ILE A 10 -5.62 13.31 -0.45
CA ILE A 10 -4.82 13.79 -1.58
C ILE A 10 -5.48 13.48 -2.92
N LEU A 11 -6.33 12.44 -2.96
CA LEU A 11 -7.16 12.04 -4.09
C LEU A 11 -8.56 11.74 -3.58
N GLU A 12 -9.57 12.32 -4.21
CA GLU A 12 -10.98 12.11 -3.87
C GLU A 12 -11.80 12.04 -5.15
N THR A 13 -12.48 10.91 -5.32
CA THR A 13 -13.46 10.67 -6.38
C THR A 13 -14.83 10.40 -5.74
N GLU A 14 -15.85 10.09 -6.54
CA GLU A 14 -17.19 9.78 -6.03
C GLU A 14 -17.18 8.59 -5.05
N HIS A 15 -16.29 7.61 -5.28
CA HIS A 15 -16.29 6.35 -4.55
C HIS A 15 -14.95 5.99 -3.92
N THR A 16 -13.91 6.82 -4.07
CA THR A 16 -12.58 6.55 -3.51
C THR A 16 -12.02 7.78 -2.80
N LYS A 17 -11.41 7.58 -1.63
CA LYS A 17 -10.63 8.62 -0.94
C LYS A 17 -9.29 8.05 -0.54
N ILE A 18 -8.22 8.77 -0.81
CA ILE A 18 -6.86 8.34 -0.50
C ILE A 18 -6.13 9.44 0.26
N TRP A 19 -5.55 9.08 1.39
CA TRP A 19 -4.68 9.94 2.17
C TRP A 19 -3.24 9.42 2.05
N GLN A 20 -2.30 10.32 1.78
CA GLN A 20 -0.89 10.02 2.00
C GLN A 20 -0.59 10.30 3.47
N VAL A 21 -0.06 9.29 4.16
CA VAL A 21 0.27 9.37 5.57
C VAL A 21 1.76 9.64 5.71
N ASP A 22 2.11 10.58 6.58
CA ASP A 22 3.50 10.86 6.93
C ASP A 22 4.12 9.64 7.62
N SER A 23 5.17 9.08 7.04
CA SER A 23 5.88 7.92 7.57
C SER A 23 6.86 8.26 8.70
N LYS A 24 6.84 9.50 9.21
CA LYS A 24 7.73 9.99 10.30
C LYS A 24 8.05 8.92 11.34
N GLY A 25 9.32 8.54 11.39
CA GLY A 25 9.86 7.57 12.36
C GLY A 25 10.04 6.14 11.83
N HIS A 26 9.57 5.82 10.63
CA HIS A 26 9.77 4.51 10.00
C HIS A 26 10.83 4.58 8.90
N GLU A 27 12.10 4.33 9.27
CA GLU A 27 13.26 4.43 8.37
C GLU A 27 13.16 3.55 7.12
N PHE A 28 12.35 2.49 7.14
CA PHE A 28 12.15 1.58 6.01
C PHE A 28 11.02 1.97 5.06
N THR A 29 10.13 2.89 5.45
CA THR A 29 8.92 3.23 4.68
C THR A 29 9.21 4.33 3.68
N VAL A 30 9.11 3.99 2.39
CA VAL A 30 9.25 4.93 1.27
C VAL A 30 7.94 5.69 1.02
N GLY A 31 6.80 5.01 1.18
CA GLY A 31 5.48 5.61 0.98
C GLY A 31 4.41 4.86 1.75
N TYR A 32 3.38 5.60 2.19
CA TYR A 32 2.30 5.05 2.97
C TYR A 32 0.99 5.75 2.67
N TRP A 33 -0.06 4.96 2.38
CA TRP A 33 -1.38 5.47 2.04
C TRP A 33 -2.46 4.75 2.81
N LEU A 34 -3.46 5.52 3.21
CA LEU A 34 -4.74 5.02 3.66
C LEU A 34 -5.73 5.18 2.52
N VAL A 35 -6.49 4.12 2.22
CA VAL A 35 -7.41 4.06 1.09
C VAL A 35 -8.80 3.69 1.61
N PHE A 36 -9.78 4.53 1.30
CA PHE A 36 -11.19 4.19 1.36
C PHE A 36 -11.68 3.85 -0.04
N ALA A 37 -12.04 2.59 -0.26
CA ALA A 37 -12.52 2.05 -1.53
C ALA A 37 -13.65 1.04 -1.27
N PRO A 38 -14.89 1.51 -0.95
CA PRO A 38 -16.05 0.66 -0.68
C PRO A 38 -16.47 -0.25 -1.83
N TRP A 39 -16.01 0.02 -3.05
CA TRP A 39 -16.23 -0.82 -4.22
C TRP A 39 -15.29 -2.04 -4.28
N ALA A 40 -14.18 -2.03 -3.53
CA ALA A 40 -13.14 -3.05 -3.62
C ALA A 40 -13.53 -4.36 -2.93
N HIS A 41 -14.31 -4.29 -1.84
CA HIS A 41 -14.75 -5.47 -1.10
C HIS A 41 -16.08 -5.22 -0.39
N LEU A 42 -16.89 -6.27 -0.21
CA LEU A 42 -18.23 -6.16 0.37
C LEU A 42 -18.23 -6.00 1.90
N ALA A 43 -17.21 -6.51 2.59
CA ALA A 43 -17.19 -6.59 4.06
C ALA A 43 -16.31 -5.52 4.75
N TRP A 44 -15.36 -4.90 4.04
CA TRP A 44 -14.50 -3.84 4.55
C TRP A 44 -14.23 -2.84 3.44
N GLN A 45 -14.04 -1.58 3.81
CA GLN A 45 -13.92 -0.49 2.84
C GLN A 45 -12.56 0.21 2.92
N TYR A 46 -11.83 0.00 4.02
CA TYR A 46 -10.56 0.65 4.27
C TYR A 46 -9.39 -0.31 4.09
N HIS A 47 -8.34 0.20 3.47
CA HIS A 47 -7.08 -0.49 3.23
C HIS A 47 -5.91 0.42 3.61
N ALA A 48 -4.81 -0.17 4.03
CA ALA A 48 -3.52 0.51 4.16
C ALA A 48 -2.54 -0.07 3.16
N ILE A 49 -1.80 0.80 2.47
CA ILE A 49 -0.82 0.44 1.47
C ILE A 49 0.54 0.99 1.91
N SER A 50 1.52 0.12 2.09
CA SER A 50 2.87 0.46 2.48
C SER A 50 3.87 0.03 1.43
N LEU A 51 4.72 0.96 1.02
CA LEU A 51 5.91 0.69 0.23
C LEU A 51 7.13 0.82 1.14
N THR A 52 7.90 -0.26 1.21
CA THR A 52 9.11 -0.32 2.03
C THR A 52 10.33 -0.68 1.18
N HIS A 53 11.50 -0.17 1.57
CA HIS A 53 12.76 -0.63 0.99
C HIS A 53 13.33 -1.82 1.79
N LEU A 54 14.06 -2.69 1.12
CA LEU A 54 14.68 -3.89 1.70
C LEU A 54 16.18 -3.73 1.95
N ARG A 55 16.66 -2.49 2.10
CA ARG A 55 18.01 -2.22 2.60
C ARG A 55 18.08 -2.53 4.09
N GLY A 56 19.17 -3.16 4.54
CA GLY A 56 19.43 -3.37 5.96
C GLY A 56 19.60 -2.04 6.71
N LEU A 57 19.03 -1.94 7.91
CA LEU A 57 19.25 -0.82 8.82
C LEU A 57 20.39 -1.16 9.78
N ALA A 58 21.19 -0.17 10.17
CA ALA A 58 22.40 -0.37 10.99
C ALA A 58 22.15 -1.17 12.29
N ASN A 59 20.95 -1.04 12.88
CA ASN A 59 20.53 -1.74 14.10
C ASN A 59 19.21 -2.53 13.92
N GLY A 60 18.78 -2.76 12.68
CA GLY A 60 17.52 -3.45 12.38
C GLY A 60 17.71 -4.95 12.14
N LYS A 61 16.62 -5.72 12.25
CA LYS A 61 16.62 -7.09 11.70
C LYS A 61 16.81 -7.00 10.17
N PRO A 62 17.57 -7.93 9.56
CA PRO A 62 17.65 -7.98 8.12
C PRO A 62 16.25 -8.24 7.53
N PRO A 63 15.92 -7.63 6.38
CA PRO A 63 14.66 -7.90 5.72
C PRO A 63 14.60 -9.37 5.27
N ASN A 64 13.41 -9.96 5.34
CA ASN A 64 13.18 -11.31 4.88
C ASN A 64 13.04 -11.33 3.36
N ILE A 65 14.15 -11.50 2.63
CA ILE A 65 14.15 -11.51 1.16
C ILE A 65 13.83 -12.91 0.64
N VAL A 66 12.68 -13.06 -0.04
CA VAL A 66 12.25 -14.32 -0.67
C VAL A 66 12.37 -14.28 -2.19
N LEU A 67 12.34 -13.09 -2.79
CA LEU A 67 12.65 -12.86 -4.20
C LEU A 67 14.13 -12.46 -4.33
N PRO A 68 14.99 -13.28 -4.96
CA PRO A 68 16.40 -12.93 -5.14
C PRO A 68 16.58 -11.57 -5.83
N GLY A 69 17.33 -10.67 -5.17
CA GLY A 69 17.60 -9.33 -5.68
C GLY A 69 16.50 -8.29 -5.41
N ALA A 70 15.43 -8.64 -4.71
CA ALA A 70 14.40 -7.68 -4.33
C ALA A 70 14.97 -6.49 -3.57
N THR A 71 14.54 -5.28 -3.96
CA THR A 71 14.97 -4.02 -3.34
C THR A 71 13.85 -3.35 -2.56
N HIS A 72 12.58 -3.69 -2.86
CA HIS A 72 11.40 -3.11 -2.24
C HIS A 72 10.32 -4.16 -1.99
N GLU A 73 9.42 -3.86 -1.06
CA GLU A 73 8.23 -4.67 -0.75
C GLU A 73 7.00 -3.78 -0.63
N LEU A 74 5.94 -4.18 -1.34
CA LEU A 74 4.59 -3.66 -1.20
C LEU A 74 3.82 -4.54 -0.21
N LEU A 75 3.20 -3.90 0.78
CA LEU A 75 2.22 -4.52 1.66
C LEU A 75 0.87 -3.81 1.51
N ILE A 76 -0.19 -4.59 1.35
CA ILE A 76 -1.57 -4.09 1.39
C ILE A 76 -2.32 -4.85 2.48
N PHE A 77 -2.94 -4.09 3.38
CA PHE A 77 -3.71 -4.59 4.50
C PHE A 77 -5.17 -4.18 4.33
N ALA A 78 -6.10 -5.13 4.50
CA ALA A 78 -7.48 -4.79 4.82
C ALA A 78 -7.55 -4.32 6.28
N LEU A 79 -8.32 -3.27 6.55
CA LEU A 79 -8.48 -2.73 7.91
C LEU A 79 -9.77 -3.25 8.55
N ASP A 80 -9.70 -3.54 9.85
CA ASP A 80 -10.85 -4.06 10.60
C ASP A 80 -11.93 -2.97 10.71
N PRO A 81 -13.12 -3.16 10.11
CA PRO A 81 -14.17 -2.16 10.12
C PRO A 81 -14.78 -1.92 11.51
N LYS A 82 -14.45 -2.74 12.52
CA LYS A 82 -14.91 -2.56 13.91
C LYS A 82 -14.09 -1.55 14.69
N HIS A 83 -13.03 -1.01 14.11
CA HIS A 83 -12.11 -0.09 14.78
C HIS A 83 -12.01 1.23 14.02
N ASP A 84 -11.75 2.31 14.77
CA ASP A 84 -11.48 3.62 14.19
C ASP A 84 -10.20 3.57 13.34
N ILE A 85 -10.21 4.37 12.26
CA ILE A 85 -9.06 4.48 11.38
C ILE A 85 -8.06 5.49 11.95
N ASP A 86 -6.98 4.95 12.50
CA ASP A 86 -5.80 5.67 12.96
C ASP A 86 -4.54 5.08 12.29
N PRO A 87 -3.89 5.80 11.36
CA PRO A 87 -2.77 5.28 10.60
C PRO A 87 -1.54 4.95 11.45
N TYR A 88 -1.47 5.46 12.69
CA TYR A 88 -0.38 5.18 13.63
C TYR A 88 -0.70 4.02 14.59
N ASN A 89 -1.93 3.52 14.59
CA ASN A 89 -2.39 2.41 15.43
C ASN A 89 -3.44 1.56 14.70
N LEU A 90 -3.09 1.10 13.50
CA LEU A 90 -4.03 0.34 12.67
C LEU A 90 -4.35 -1.04 13.25
N ARG A 91 -5.61 -1.42 13.12
CA ARG A 91 -6.08 -2.79 13.27
C ARG A 91 -6.32 -3.38 11.89
N THR A 92 -5.47 -4.30 11.50
CA THR A 92 -5.54 -5.00 10.21
C THR A 92 -6.27 -6.33 10.36
N LEU A 93 -6.97 -6.75 9.32
CA LEU A 93 -7.44 -8.12 9.20
C LEU A 93 -6.28 -9.04 8.80
N GLU A 94 -6.32 -10.27 9.27
CA GLU A 94 -5.35 -11.31 8.91
C GLU A 94 -6.01 -12.39 8.05
N PRO A 95 -5.30 -12.97 7.06
CA PRO A 95 -3.91 -12.67 6.70
C PRO A 95 -3.76 -11.34 5.93
N ILE A 96 -2.51 -10.87 5.76
CA ILE A 96 -2.19 -9.71 4.90
C ILE A 96 -2.78 -9.92 3.50
N SER A 97 -3.45 -8.90 2.97
CA SER A 97 -4.10 -8.99 1.66
C SER A 97 -3.07 -9.22 0.57
N ILE A 98 -2.03 -8.39 0.48
CA ILE A 98 -0.97 -8.52 -0.53
C ILE A 98 0.38 -8.26 0.14
N ALA A 99 1.35 -9.14 -0.10
CA ALA A 99 2.75 -8.93 0.23
C ALA A 99 3.59 -9.29 -1.00
N GLN A 100 4.22 -8.30 -1.63
CA GLN A 100 4.91 -8.47 -2.90
C GLN A 100 6.26 -7.78 -2.91
N GLN A 101 7.32 -8.58 -3.00
CA GLN A 101 8.67 -8.09 -3.24
C GLN A 101 8.91 -7.83 -4.72
N PHE A 102 9.66 -6.78 -5.04
CA PHE A 102 10.03 -6.46 -6.41
C PHE A 102 11.38 -5.74 -6.48
N ILE A 103 11.91 -5.67 -7.70
CA ILE A 103 13.19 -5.01 -7.99
C ILE A 103 12.88 -3.66 -8.61
N SER A 104 13.41 -2.61 -7.99
CA SER A 104 13.44 -1.26 -8.55
C SER A 104 14.83 -0.65 -8.37
N GLU A 105 15.19 0.24 -9.29
CA GLU A 105 16.49 0.91 -9.32
C GLU A 105 16.76 1.73 -8.05
N ASN A 106 15.73 2.42 -7.54
CA ASN A 106 15.80 3.25 -6.35
C ASN A 106 14.40 3.57 -5.81
N ASP A 107 14.35 4.16 -4.62
CA ASP A 107 13.14 4.52 -3.91
C ASP A 107 12.23 5.45 -4.73
N ALA A 108 12.79 6.41 -5.48
CA ALA A 108 12.00 7.34 -6.30
C ALA A 108 11.30 6.64 -7.47
N LYS A 109 11.96 5.65 -8.10
CA LYS A 109 11.34 4.83 -9.14
C LYS A 109 10.27 3.90 -8.58
N ALA A 110 10.54 3.26 -7.43
CA ALA A 110 9.56 2.43 -6.74
C ALA A 110 8.32 3.25 -6.34
N LEU A 111 8.53 4.42 -5.74
CA LEU A 111 7.47 5.35 -5.37
C LEU A 111 6.65 5.77 -6.59
N SER A 112 7.29 6.17 -7.68
CA SER A 112 6.59 6.56 -8.91
C SER A 112 5.74 5.43 -9.52
N ILE A 113 6.17 4.16 -9.41
CA ILE A 113 5.36 3.01 -9.81
C ILE A 113 4.11 2.92 -8.93
N LEU A 114 4.28 3.03 -7.60
CA LEU A 114 3.16 2.93 -6.68
C LEU A 114 2.21 4.12 -6.77
N GLU A 115 2.68 5.35 -6.97
CA GLU A 115 1.83 6.52 -7.18
C GLU A 115 0.88 6.34 -8.39
N LYS A 116 1.37 5.73 -9.48
CA LYS A 116 0.50 5.35 -10.62
C LYS A 116 -0.53 4.30 -10.24
N CYS A 117 -0.16 3.33 -9.41
CA CYS A 117 -1.10 2.32 -8.91
C CYS A 117 -2.16 2.94 -7.97
N ILE A 118 -1.74 3.87 -7.12
CA ILE A 118 -2.62 4.65 -6.23
C ILE A 118 -3.63 5.47 -7.05
N GLN A 119 -3.18 6.11 -8.13
CA GLN A 119 -4.09 6.79 -9.06
C GLN A 119 -5.09 5.82 -9.69
N ARG A 120 -4.63 4.66 -10.18
CA ARG A 120 -5.53 3.63 -10.73
C ARG A 120 -6.52 3.07 -9.71
N ILE A 121 -6.16 3.00 -8.42
CA ILE A 121 -7.11 2.70 -7.34
C ILE A 121 -8.13 3.83 -7.22
N ALA A 122 -7.70 5.10 -7.22
CA ALA A 122 -8.61 6.24 -7.16
C ALA A 122 -9.65 6.21 -8.29
N ASP A 123 -9.20 5.84 -9.49
CA ASP A 123 -9.99 5.72 -10.71
C ASP A 123 -10.83 4.43 -10.80
N GLY A 124 -10.68 3.50 -9.86
CA GLY A 124 -11.43 2.23 -9.82
C GLY A 124 -10.91 1.15 -10.78
N GLU A 125 -9.72 1.32 -11.35
CA GLU A 125 -9.11 0.43 -12.34
C GLU A 125 -8.21 -0.65 -11.72
N LEU A 126 -7.80 -0.47 -10.47
CA LEU A 126 -6.95 -1.42 -9.73
C LEU A 126 -7.48 -1.60 -8.32
N SER A 127 -7.85 -2.82 -7.94
CA SER A 127 -8.35 -3.10 -6.59
C SER A 127 -7.21 -3.38 -5.60
N PRO A 128 -7.27 -2.83 -4.37
CA PRO A 128 -6.39 -3.21 -3.27
C PRO A 128 -6.77 -4.56 -2.62
N ASP A 129 -7.87 -5.19 -3.05
CA ASP A 129 -8.35 -6.42 -2.46
C ASP A 129 -7.43 -7.63 -2.76
N SER A 130 -7.47 -8.60 -1.85
CA SER A 130 -6.65 -9.80 -1.87
C SER A 130 -6.91 -10.71 -3.09
N ASP A 131 -8.07 -10.62 -3.73
CA ASP A 131 -8.38 -11.35 -4.96
C ASP A 131 -7.54 -10.87 -6.15
N PHE A 132 -6.98 -9.66 -6.08
CA PHE A 132 -6.18 -9.03 -7.13
C PHE A 132 -4.67 -9.29 -6.98
N ARG A 133 -4.23 -10.15 -6.06
CA ARG A 133 -2.81 -10.50 -5.87
C ARG A 133 -2.04 -10.77 -7.16
N LYS A 134 -2.64 -11.51 -8.11
CA LYS A 134 -2.02 -11.82 -9.40
C LYS A 134 -1.81 -10.59 -10.28
N VAL A 135 -2.75 -9.64 -10.24
CA VAL A 135 -2.65 -8.37 -10.98
C VAL A 135 -1.50 -7.55 -10.41
N TRP A 136 -1.41 -7.44 -9.08
CA TRP A 136 -0.31 -6.76 -8.41
C TRP A 136 1.05 -7.40 -8.70
N HIS A 137 1.11 -8.74 -8.70
CA HIS A 137 2.31 -9.47 -9.09
C HIS A 137 2.74 -9.11 -10.52
N HIS A 138 1.80 -9.13 -11.47
CA HIS A 138 2.09 -8.80 -12.86
C HIS A 138 2.58 -7.35 -13.04
N ILE A 139 1.97 -6.40 -12.32
CA ILE A 139 2.38 -4.98 -12.37
C ILE A 139 3.81 -4.80 -11.85
N LEU A 140 4.15 -5.43 -10.71
CA LEU A 140 5.38 -5.15 -9.99
C LEU A 140 6.57 -6.03 -10.39
N VAL A 141 6.33 -7.28 -10.80
CA VAL A 141 7.37 -8.28 -11.04
C VAL A 141 7.55 -8.54 -12.53
N ASP A 142 6.46 -8.87 -13.23
CA ASP A 142 6.53 -9.17 -14.67
C ASP A 142 6.78 -7.90 -15.49
N GLY A 143 6.38 -6.74 -14.95
CA GLY A 143 6.37 -5.46 -15.64
C GLY A 143 5.18 -5.38 -16.58
N CYS A 144 4.23 -4.51 -16.27
CA CYS A 144 3.08 -4.31 -17.15
C CYS A 144 3.46 -3.37 -18.32
N PRO A 145 3.33 -3.79 -19.60
CA PRO A 145 3.16 -2.81 -20.67
C PRO A 145 1.80 -2.16 -20.44
N ALA A 146 1.75 -0.82 -20.42
CA ALA A 146 0.54 -0.05 -20.15
C ALA A 146 -0.73 -0.71 -20.75
N LEU A 147 -1.69 -1.07 -19.88
CA LEU A 147 -3.05 -1.45 -20.27
C LEU A 147 -3.83 -0.20 -20.64
#